data_AF-B1KFF8-F1
#
_entry.id   AF-B1KFF8-F1
#
_cell.length_a   1.000
_cell.length_b   1.000
_cell.length_c   1.000
_cell.angle_alpha   90.00
_cell.angle_beta   90.00
_cell.angle_gamma   90.00
#
_symmetry.space_group_name_H-M   'P 1'
#
loop_
_entity.id
_entity.type
_entity.pdbx_description
1 polymer ?
#
loop_
_entity_poly.entity_id
_entity_poly.type
_entity_poly.pdbx_seq_one_letter_code
_entity_poly.pdbx_strand_id
1 'polypeptide(L)'
;MEPLINILNRARVGLEEGWLYLPENSDWTVNTLGIIIDADSLEQHEVDEEDEPIFAKERRLIPTIDSATIESVAACAENLDDDFSEELLLESFVYYVEYDAFLPYSGFKPLPPEGHRNKLDRDFYDSLGEERPNTPCKREDCSRGAVKYSVLCRVHHFEMIHKRPCPFSD
;
A
#
# COMPACT_ATOMS: atom_id res chain seq x y z
N MET A 1 25.61 -3.55 11.02
CA MET A 1 24.63 -3.99 10.02
C MET A 1 24.34 -5.44 10.25
N GLU A 2 23.09 -5.85 10.13
CA GLU A 2 22.62 -7.23 10.31
C GLU A 2 21.48 -7.51 9.31
N PRO A 3 21.08 -8.78 9.12
CA PRO A 3 19.93 -9.12 8.27
C PRO A 3 18.66 -8.40 8.71
N LEU A 4 17.90 -7.88 7.75
CA LEU A 4 16.65 -7.15 7.97
C LEU A 4 15.70 -7.97 8.85
N ILE A 5 15.59 -9.28 8.59
CA ILE A 5 14.70 -10.13 9.39
C ILE A 5 15.07 -10.18 10.87
N ASN A 6 16.35 -10.04 11.22
CA ASN A 6 16.78 -10.00 12.62
C ASN A 6 16.33 -8.69 13.29
N ILE A 7 16.41 -7.57 12.58
CA ILE A 7 15.92 -6.27 13.05
C ILE A 7 14.40 -6.33 13.24
N LEU A 8 13.67 -6.84 12.25
CA LEU A 8 12.21 -6.96 12.34
C LEU A 8 11.78 -7.92 13.48
N ASN A 9 12.48 -9.03 13.67
CA ASN A 9 12.22 -9.93 14.79
C ASN A 9 12.48 -9.28 16.15
N ARG A 10 13.51 -8.43 16.27
CA ARG A 10 13.78 -7.66 17.49
C ARG A 10 12.69 -6.62 17.76
N ALA A 11 12.11 -6.01 16.72
CA ALA A 11 11.01 -5.06 16.85
C ALA A 11 9.76 -5.61 17.53
N ARG A 12 9.62 -6.94 17.60
CA ARG A 12 8.55 -7.60 18.35
C ARG A 12 8.73 -7.53 19.87
N VAL A 13 9.96 -7.30 20.32
CA VAL A 13 10.34 -7.20 21.73
C VAL A 13 10.65 -5.75 22.12
N GLY A 14 11.37 -5.06 21.24
CA GLY A 14 11.77 -3.67 21.39
C GLY A 14 13.08 -3.39 20.66
N LEU A 15 13.19 -2.19 20.09
CA LEU A 15 14.38 -1.67 19.43
C LEU A 15 14.98 -0.51 20.22
N GLU A 16 16.26 -0.28 19.98
CA GLU A 16 16.91 1.00 20.24
C GLU A 16 16.24 2.13 19.44
N GLU A 17 16.34 3.36 19.95
CA GLU A 17 15.86 4.55 19.23
C GLU A 17 16.69 4.77 17.96
N GLY A 18 16.06 5.34 16.93
CA GLY A 18 16.72 5.68 15.67
C GLY A 18 15.93 5.28 14.43
N TRP A 19 16.55 5.50 13.28
CA TRP A 19 16.00 5.22 11.95
C TRP A 19 16.64 3.99 11.33
N LEU A 20 15.84 3.16 10.67
CA LEU A 20 16.35 2.04 9.89
C LEU A 20 16.86 2.53 8.53
N TYR A 21 18.14 2.24 8.27
CA TYR A 21 18.80 2.48 7.00
C TYR A 21 18.93 1.19 6.20
N LEU A 22 18.44 1.22 4.96
CA LEU A 22 18.49 0.10 4.02
C LEU A 22 19.09 0.54 2.68
N PRO A 23 19.61 -0.40 1.87
CA PRO A 23 20.09 -0.05 0.53
C PRO A 23 18.95 0.51 -0.33
N GLU A 24 19.26 1.44 -1.22
CA GLU A 24 18.28 2.20 -2.04
C GLU A 24 17.33 1.35 -2.92
N ASN A 25 17.60 0.05 -3.11
CA ASN A 25 16.76 -0.84 -3.91
C ASN A 25 15.55 -1.38 -3.13
N SER A 26 14.33 -1.24 -3.66
CA SER A 26 13.09 -1.71 -3.02
C SER A 26 12.90 -3.23 -3.00
N ASP A 27 13.78 -4.01 -3.63
CA ASP A 27 13.75 -5.48 -3.61
C ASP A 27 14.37 -6.07 -2.33
N TRP A 28 13.96 -5.56 -1.16
CA TRP A 28 14.48 -6.04 0.11
C TRP A 28 14.02 -7.48 0.40
N THR A 29 14.94 -8.27 0.94
CA THR A 29 14.71 -9.66 1.34
C THR A 29 15.02 -9.83 2.82
N VAL A 30 14.68 -10.97 3.40
CA VAL A 30 15.04 -11.31 4.80
C VAL A 30 16.54 -11.18 5.08
N ASN A 31 17.38 -11.35 4.04
CA ASN A 31 18.84 -11.27 4.13
C ASN A 31 19.42 -9.90 3.77
N THR A 32 18.60 -8.93 3.39
CA THR A 32 19.07 -7.56 3.12
C THR A 32 19.71 -7.00 4.38
N LEU A 33 20.91 -6.46 4.28
CA LEU A 33 21.61 -5.91 5.44
C LEU A 33 21.09 -4.50 5.73
N GLY A 34 20.61 -4.31 6.96
CA GLY A 34 20.17 -3.02 7.49
C GLY A 34 20.92 -2.62 8.75
N ILE A 35 20.67 -1.39 9.19
CA ILE A 35 21.19 -0.86 10.46
C ILE A 35 20.24 0.21 11.00
N ILE A 36 20.03 0.21 12.30
CA ILE A 36 19.35 1.31 12.99
C ILE A 36 20.43 2.30 13.44
N ILE A 37 20.22 3.58 13.13
CA ILE A 37 21.11 4.66 13.54
C ILE A 37 20.27 5.72 14.24
N ASP A 38 20.64 6.01 15.47
CA ASP A 38 20.19 7.21 16.19
C ASP A 38 21.08 8.38 15.79
N ALA A 39 20.57 9.26 14.92
CA ALA A 39 21.32 10.42 14.46
C ALA A 39 21.57 11.44 15.59
N ASP A 40 20.70 11.51 16.60
CA ASP A 40 20.84 12.44 17.72
C ASP A 40 21.96 12.02 18.68
N SER A 41 22.36 10.75 18.65
CA SER A 41 23.48 10.21 19.42
C SER A 41 24.84 10.33 18.71
N LEU A 42 24.88 10.78 17.44
CA LEU A 42 26.12 10.90 16.68
C LEU A 42 26.89 12.18 17.00
N GLU A 43 28.22 12.13 16.89
CA GLU A 43 29.04 13.33 16.98
C GLU A 43 28.95 14.17 15.68
N GLN A 44 29.21 15.48 15.78
CA GLN A 44 29.19 16.41 14.62
C GLN A 44 30.09 16.00 13.45
N HIS A 45 31.09 15.14 13.69
CA HIS A 45 32.01 14.67 12.65
C HIS A 45 31.55 13.37 11.97
N GLU A 46 30.48 12.75 12.48
CA GLU A 46 29.88 11.51 11.98
C GLU A 46 28.61 11.78 11.15
N VAL A 47 28.11 13.01 11.19
CA VAL A 47 27.03 13.53 10.37
C VAL A 47 27.55 14.56 9.37
N ASP A 48 26.83 14.76 8.28
CA ASP A 48 27.18 15.76 7.28
C ASP A 48 26.44 17.09 7.47
N GLU A 49 26.47 17.95 6.45
CA GLU A 49 25.85 19.29 6.49
C GLU A 49 24.31 19.24 6.58
N GLU A 50 23.68 18.08 6.32
CA GLU A 50 22.24 17.85 6.39
C GLU A 50 21.83 17.03 7.62
N ASP A 51 22.74 16.88 8.60
CA ASP A 51 22.59 16.03 9.79
C ASP A 51 22.36 14.54 9.45
N GLU A 52 22.75 14.10 8.25
CA GLU A 52 22.64 12.69 7.85
C GLU A 52 23.91 11.91 8.23
N PRO A 53 23.77 10.65 8.72
CA PRO A 53 24.92 9.82 9.06
C PRO A 53 25.84 9.58 7.84
N ILE A 54 27.09 10.02 7.93
CA ILE A 54 28.10 9.85 6.86
C ILE A 54 28.26 8.36 6.51
N PHE A 55 28.25 7.50 7.53
CA PHE A 55 28.33 6.04 7.36
C PHE A 55 27.27 5.48 6.41
N ALA A 56 26.04 6.01 6.47
CA ALA A 56 24.92 5.59 5.63
C ALA A 56 25.10 6.06 4.18
N LYS A 57 25.47 7.35 3.99
CA LYS A 57 25.76 7.92 2.66
C LYS A 57 26.89 7.18 1.95
N GLU A 58 28.00 6.89 2.65
CA GLU A 58 29.13 6.14 2.08
C GLU A 58 28.74 4.74 1.57
N ARG A 59 27.74 4.13 2.19
CA ARG A 59 27.23 2.79 1.86
C ARG A 59 26.00 2.81 0.95
N ARG A 60 25.56 3.99 0.50
CA ARG A 60 24.34 4.19 -0.30
C ARG A 60 23.11 3.59 0.38
N LEU A 61 23.03 3.79 1.68
CA LEU A 61 21.84 3.45 2.45
C LEU A 61 20.93 4.69 2.51
N ILE A 62 19.63 4.44 2.43
CA ILE A 62 18.59 5.45 2.58
C ILE A 62 17.88 5.25 3.93
N PRO A 63 17.47 6.33 4.61
CA PRO A 63 16.56 6.22 5.74
C PRO A 63 15.20 5.69 5.26
N THR A 64 14.57 4.82 6.05
CA THR A 64 13.27 4.23 5.74
C THR A 64 12.21 4.69 6.74
N ILE A 65 12.06 3.97 7.85
CA ILE A 65 11.14 4.29 8.94
C ILE A 65 11.86 4.22 10.28
N ASP A 66 11.33 4.93 11.28
CA ASP A 66 11.85 4.95 12.63
C ASP A 66 11.51 3.65 13.39
N SER A 67 12.24 3.41 14.47
CA SER A 67 12.13 2.20 15.27
C SER A 67 10.75 1.98 15.88
N ALA A 68 10.05 3.02 16.33
CA ALA A 68 8.70 2.89 16.89
C ALA A 68 7.67 2.51 15.81
N THR A 69 7.85 3.00 14.58
CA THR A 69 7.04 2.57 13.44
C THR A 69 7.30 1.11 13.09
N ILE A 70 8.56 0.64 13.11
CA ILE A 70 8.90 -0.77 12.87
C ILE A 70 8.26 -1.68 13.93
N GLU A 71 8.30 -1.29 15.20
CA GLU A 71 7.62 -2.03 16.29
C GLU A 71 6.11 -2.10 16.06
N SER A 72 5.50 -0.99 15.62
CA SER A 72 4.07 -0.95 15.29
C SER A 72 3.72 -1.87 14.12
N VAL A 73 4.56 -1.91 13.09
CA VAL A 73 4.42 -2.83 11.95
C VAL A 73 4.52 -4.28 12.41
N ALA A 74 5.50 -4.60 13.26
CA ALA A 74 5.68 -5.95 13.78
C ALA A 74 4.46 -6.40 14.61
N ALA A 75 3.96 -5.54 15.49
CA ALA A 75 2.74 -5.80 16.26
C ALA A 75 1.51 -5.98 15.36
N CYS A 76 1.37 -5.19 14.30
CA CYS A 76 0.29 -5.37 13.33
C CYS A 76 0.39 -6.71 12.59
N ALA A 77 1.59 -7.10 12.16
CA ALA A 77 1.82 -8.37 11.47
C ALA A 77 1.47 -9.58 12.37
N GLU A 78 1.80 -9.52 13.66
CA GLU A 78 1.45 -10.57 14.64
C GLU A 78 -0.06 -10.73 14.85
N ASN A 79 -0.85 -9.68 14.62
CA ASN A 79 -2.30 -9.70 14.79
C ASN A 79 -3.06 -9.93 13.47
N LEU A 80 -2.36 -10.10 12.35
CA LEU A 80 -2.96 -10.16 11.02
C LEU A 80 -3.48 -11.56 10.66
N ASP A 81 -2.72 -12.59 11.02
CA ASP A 81 -3.01 -13.99 10.72
C ASP A 81 -2.62 -14.88 11.91
N ASP A 82 -3.31 -16.02 12.06
CA ASP A 82 -3.03 -17.00 13.10
C ASP A 82 -1.68 -17.71 12.87
N ASP A 83 -1.24 -17.82 11.60
CA ASP A 83 0.03 -18.43 11.19
C ASP A 83 1.09 -17.36 10.89
N PHE A 84 1.65 -16.79 11.96
CA PHE A 84 2.71 -15.79 11.87
C PHE A 84 3.99 -16.38 11.24
N SER A 85 4.51 -15.71 10.21
CA SER A 85 5.75 -16.08 9.52
C SER A 85 6.70 -14.90 9.33
N GLU A 86 7.99 -15.20 9.12
CA GLU A 86 9.00 -14.19 8.81
C GLU A 86 8.71 -13.50 7.47
N GLU A 87 8.14 -14.23 6.52
CA GLU A 87 7.68 -13.71 5.24
C GLU A 87 6.55 -12.69 5.42
N LEU A 88 5.59 -12.95 6.31
CA LEU A 88 4.51 -12.00 6.62
C LEU A 88 5.04 -10.73 7.29
N LEU A 89 6.01 -10.88 8.18
CA LEU A 89 6.66 -9.76 8.83
C LEU A 89 7.40 -8.87 7.81
N LEU A 90 8.15 -9.48 6.90
CA LEU A 90 8.80 -8.76 5.80
C LEU A 90 7.78 -8.11 4.87
N GLU A 91 6.72 -8.84 4.48
CA GLU A 91 5.63 -8.30 3.64
C GLU A 91 5.01 -7.06 4.27
N SER A 92 4.70 -7.12 5.56
CA SER A 92 4.10 -6.01 6.31
C SER A 92 5.02 -4.80 6.37
N PHE A 93 6.32 -5.03 6.58
CA PHE A 93 7.34 -3.99 6.55
C PHE A 93 7.47 -3.31 5.19
N VAL A 94 7.65 -4.10 4.12
CA VAL A 94 7.80 -3.57 2.76
C VAL A 94 6.55 -2.78 2.36
N TYR A 95 5.37 -3.32 2.67
CA TYR A 95 4.10 -2.64 2.41
C TYR A 95 4.01 -1.30 3.14
N TYR A 96 4.41 -1.22 4.41
CA TYR A 96 4.39 0.04 5.14
C TYR A 96 5.33 1.08 4.52
N VAL A 97 6.58 0.70 4.21
CA VAL A 97 7.55 1.64 3.63
C VAL A 97 7.09 2.15 2.26
N GLU A 98 6.43 1.31 1.45
CA GLU A 98 5.98 1.69 0.12
C GLU A 98 4.68 2.51 0.12
N TYR A 99 3.75 2.21 1.04
CA TYR A 99 2.39 2.75 1.02
C TYR A 99 2.04 3.64 2.22
N ASP A 100 2.95 3.80 3.19
CA ASP A 100 2.73 4.50 4.47
C ASP A 100 1.42 4.04 5.15
N ALA A 101 1.22 2.72 5.17
CA ALA A 101 0.01 2.09 5.64
C ALA A 101 0.27 0.68 6.16
N PHE A 102 -0.53 0.24 7.14
CA PHE A 102 -0.47 -1.14 7.60
C PHE A 102 -1.06 -2.11 6.56
N LEU A 103 -0.42 -3.28 6.45
CA LEU A 103 -0.87 -4.35 5.55
C LEU A 103 -2.30 -4.78 5.94
N PRO A 104 -3.27 -4.78 5.00
CA PRO A 104 -4.65 -5.12 5.33
C PRO A 104 -4.90 -6.61 5.63
N TYR A 105 -4.23 -7.50 4.89
CA TYR A 105 -4.28 -8.95 5.03
C TYR A 105 -3.08 -9.58 4.30
N SER A 106 -2.67 -10.79 4.67
CA SER A 106 -1.52 -11.47 4.05
C SER A 106 -1.73 -11.69 2.55
N GLY A 107 -0.69 -11.43 1.75
CA GLY A 107 -0.76 -11.52 0.29
C GLY A 107 -1.52 -10.38 -0.37
N PHE A 108 -1.82 -9.29 0.34
CA PHE A 108 -2.47 -8.12 -0.25
C PHE A 108 -1.57 -7.51 -1.33
N LYS A 109 -2.11 -7.46 -2.55
CA LYS A 109 -1.46 -6.78 -3.67
C LYS A 109 -2.27 -5.53 -4.02
N PRO A 110 -1.73 -4.32 -3.78
CA PRO A 110 -2.38 -3.11 -4.25
C PRO A 110 -2.55 -3.20 -5.76
N LEU A 111 -3.66 -2.64 -6.25
CA LEU A 111 -3.94 -2.68 -7.67
C LEU A 111 -2.89 -1.81 -8.37
N PRO A 112 -2.38 -2.22 -9.53
CA PRO A 112 -1.56 -1.31 -10.32
C PRO A 112 -2.37 -0.04 -10.63
N PRO A 113 -1.73 1.13 -10.73
CA PRO A 113 -2.41 2.40 -10.99
C PRO A 113 -3.38 2.35 -12.19
N GLU A 114 -3.05 1.57 -13.22
CA GLU A 114 -3.87 1.35 -14.41
C GLU A 114 -5.15 0.53 -14.13
N GLY A 115 -5.11 -0.40 -13.16
CA GLY A 115 -6.21 -1.26 -12.75
C GLY A 115 -7.19 -0.61 -11.77
N HIS A 116 -6.74 0.40 -11.00
CA HIS A 116 -7.58 1.11 -10.03
C HIS A 116 -8.81 1.73 -10.68
N ARG A 117 -8.64 2.38 -11.84
CA ARG A 117 -9.77 3.00 -12.54
C ARG A 117 -10.79 1.96 -13.00
N ASN A 118 -10.34 0.85 -13.57
CA ASN A 118 -11.23 -0.21 -14.04
C ASN A 118 -11.99 -0.89 -12.91
N LYS A 119 -11.35 -1.09 -11.74
CA LYS A 119 -12.04 -1.65 -10.57
C LYS A 119 -13.07 -0.66 -10.01
N LEU A 120 -12.71 0.61 -9.81
CA LEU A 120 -13.65 1.63 -9.35
C LEU A 120 -14.83 1.79 -10.31
N ASP A 121 -14.56 1.72 -11.61
CA ASP A 121 -15.60 1.72 -12.64
C ASP A 121 -16.53 0.52 -12.50
N ARG A 122 -15.95 -0.67 -12.29
CA ARG A 122 -16.70 -1.92 -12.16
C ARG A 122 -17.56 -1.90 -10.90
N ASP A 123 -16.97 -1.52 -9.77
CA ASP A 123 -17.64 -1.41 -8.48
C ASP A 123 -18.82 -0.43 -8.57
N PHE A 124 -18.60 0.74 -9.19
CA PHE A 124 -19.69 1.68 -9.47
C PHE A 124 -20.75 1.08 -10.39
N TYR A 125 -20.36 0.46 -11.51
CA TYR A 125 -21.28 -0.14 -12.48
C TYR A 125 -22.15 -1.24 -11.86
N ASP A 126 -21.59 -2.06 -10.97
CA ASP A 126 -22.28 -3.10 -10.21
C ASP A 126 -23.19 -2.53 -9.11
N SER A 127 -22.78 -1.44 -8.46
CA SER A 127 -23.62 -0.77 -7.45
C SER A 127 -24.94 -0.21 -7.98
N LEU A 128 -25.05 0.02 -9.30
CA LEU A 128 -26.28 0.47 -9.95
C LEU A 128 -27.41 -0.58 -9.89
N GLY A 129 -27.05 -1.85 -9.68
CA GLY A 129 -27.97 -2.97 -9.66
C GLY A 129 -28.57 -3.30 -11.04
N GLU A 130 -29.56 -4.19 -11.05
CA GLU A 130 -30.20 -4.66 -12.28
C GLU A 130 -31.04 -3.60 -12.98
N GLU A 131 -31.09 -3.71 -14.31
CA GLU A 131 -31.94 -2.89 -15.17
C GLU A 131 -33.39 -3.35 -15.10
N ARG A 132 -34.33 -2.41 -14.96
CA ARG A 132 -35.75 -2.73 -14.91
C ARG A 132 -36.26 -2.92 -16.35
N PRO A 133 -36.64 -4.13 -16.79
CA PRO A 133 -37.00 -4.38 -18.18
C PRO A 133 -38.26 -3.63 -18.61
N ASN A 134 -39.16 -3.33 -17.67
CA ASN A 134 -40.42 -2.65 -17.93
C ASN A 134 -40.32 -1.12 -17.87
N THR A 135 -39.12 -0.56 -17.69
CA THR A 135 -38.89 0.89 -17.63
C THR A 135 -37.76 1.24 -18.58
N PRO A 136 -38.03 1.77 -19.79
CA PRO A 136 -36.97 2.02 -20.76
C PRO A 136 -36.03 3.14 -20.31
N CYS A 137 -34.77 3.02 -20.71
CA CYS A 137 -33.79 4.09 -20.57
C CYS A 137 -34.22 5.35 -21.33
N LYS A 138 -34.05 6.52 -20.72
CA LYS A 138 -34.46 7.82 -21.28
C LYS A 138 -33.58 8.29 -22.45
N ARG A 139 -32.40 7.70 -22.65
CA ARG A 139 -31.52 8.10 -23.76
C ARG A 139 -32.15 7.69 -25.10
N GLU A 140 -32.11 8.60 -26.06
CA GLU A 140 -32.53 8.35 -27.44
C GLU A 140 -31.73 7.16 -28.00
N ASP A 141 -32.38 6.30 -28.76
CA ASP A 141 -31.81 5.08 -29.37
C ASP A 141 -31.30 4.00 -28.39
N CYS A 142 -31.78 3.99 -27.14
CA CYS A 142 -31.46 2.93 -26.17
C CYS A 142 -32.65 1.98 -25.94
N SER A 143 -32.43 0.68 -26.14
CA SER A 143 -33.41 -0.38 -25.84
C SER A 143 -33.28 -1.00 -24.44
N ARG A 144 -32.29 -0.57 -23.64
CA ARG A 144 -32.04 -1.09 -22.29
C ARG A 144 -33.04 -0.56 -21.27
N GLY A 145 -33.17 -1.29 -20.15
CA GLY A 145 -33.99 -0.87 -19.01
C GLY A 145 -33.28 0.14 -18.10
N ALA A 146 -34.03 0.97 -17.39
CA ALA A 146 -33.51 1.95 -16.44
C ALA A 146 -33.28 1.30 -15.07
N VAL A 147 -32.20 1.66 -14.38
CA VAL A 147 -31.90 1.14 -13.04
C VAL A 147 -32.82 1.72 -11.97
N LYS A 148 -32.91 1.08 -10.80
CA LYS A 148 -33.93 1.35 -9.74
C LYS A 148 -34.10 2.84 -9.39
N TYR A 149 -33.01 3.59 -9.30
CA TYR A 149 -33.00 5.00 -8.87
C TYR A 149 -32.60 5.98 -9.98
N SER A 150 -32.66 5.55 -11.24
CA SER A 150 -32.36 6.41 -12.39
C SER A 150 -33.36 6.24 -13.51
N VAL A 151 -33.36 7.20 -14.42
CA VAL A 151 -34.05 7.14 -15.71
C VAL A 151 -33.16 6.54 -16.81
N LEU A 152 -31.91 6.20 -16.49
CA LEU A 152 -30.92 5.66 -17.42
C LEU A 152 -30.61 4.19 -17.10
N CYS A 153 -30.20 3.44 -18.13
CA CYS A 153 -29.61 2.11 -17.98
C CYS A 153 -28.23 2.17 -17.31
N ARG A 154 -27.62 1.02 -16.98
CA ARG A 154 -26.33 1.00 -16.28
C ARG A 154 -25.24 1.73 -17.06
N VAL A 155 -25.15 1.46 -18.36
CA VAL A 155 -24.20 2.11 -19.27
C VAL A 155 -24.40 3.62 -19.32
N HIS A 156 -25.61 4.09 -19.58
CA HIS A 156 -25.84 5.52 -19.74
C HIS A 156 -25.79 6.28 -18.42
N HIS A 157 -26.14 5.64 -17.30
CA HIS A 157 -25.91 6.21 -15.98
C HIS A 157 -24.41 6.39 -15.72
N PHE A 158 -23.60 5.34 -15.99
CA PHE A 158 -22.15 5.40 -15.90
C PHE A 158 -21.58 6.57 -16.70
N GLU A 159 -21.95 6.68 -17.98
CA GLU A 159 -21.47 7.73 -18.87
C GLU A 159 -21.89 9.13 -18.39
N MET A 160 -23.09 9.25 -17.83
CA MET A 160 -23.59 10.51 -17.27
C MET A 160 -22.76 10.95 -16.06
N ILE A 161 -22.37 10.03 -15.17
CA ILE A 161 -21.61 10.33 -13.95
C ILE A 161 -20.13 10.55 -14.26
N HIS A 162 -19.51 9.64 -15.01
CA HIS A 162 -18.06 9.67 -15.27
C HIS A 162 -17.65 10.49 -16.51
N LYS A 163 -18.61 11.02 -17.27
CA LYS A 163 -18.37 11.88 -18.45
C LYS A 163 -17.46 11.25 -19.52
N ARG A 164 -17.51 9.93 -19.64
CA ARG A 164 -16.78 9.14 -20.65
C ARG A 164 -17.54 7.86 -21.00
N PRO A 165 -17.25 7.21 -22.14
CA PRO A 165 -17.89 5.96 -22.52
C PRO A 165 -17.76 4.87 -21.45
N CYS A 166 -18.83 4.10 -21.25
CA CYS A 166 -18.79 2.97 -20.33
C CYS A 166 -17.93 1.85 -20.94
N PRO A 167 -16.96 1.28 -20.21
CA PRO A 167 -16.15 0.16 -20.71
C PRO A 167 -16.89 -1.18 -20.65
N PHE A 168 -18.08 -1.23 -20.08
CA PHE A 168 -18.86 -2.44 -19.84
C PHE A 168 -20.12 -2.46 -20.71
N SER A 169 -20.58 -3.66 -21.07
CA SER A 169 -21.79 -3.86 -21.87
C SER A 169 -22.66 -5.02 -21.38
N ASP A 170 -22.26 -5.67 -20.30
CA ASP A 170 -23.00 -6.72 -19.59
C ASP A 170 -24.20 -6.18 -18.80
#